data_AF-A0A9N9GAQ7-F1
#
_entry.id   AF-A0A9N9GAQ7-F1
#
_cell.length_a   1.000
_cell.length_b   1.000
_cell.length_c   1.000
_cell.angle_alpha   90.00
_cell.angle_beta   90.00
_cell.angle_gamma   90.00
#
_symmetry.space_group_name_H-M   'P 1'
#
loop_
_entity.id
_entity.type
_entity.pdbx_description
1 polymer ?
#
loop_
_entity_poly.entity_id
_entity_poly.type
_entity_poly.pdbx_seq_one_letter_code
_entity_poly.pdbx_strand_id
1 'polypeptide(L)'
;MSRAWPTKVDEILVRFGNGRNGRRMRATHLNHKTAKQCADRWKNILRYNPTDIDRPFTPFECNMIRQLYQKYGSRWGRMSTVLHRPPQMIMECWISLNAIDEARIREQTREQTREQTREQTREQTRKQTHETCEQMAIQRFLS
;
A
#
# COMPACT_ATOMS: atom_id res chain seq x y z
N MET A 1 2.21 5.52 23.30
CA MET A 1 2.74 4.47 24.18
C MET A 1 1.77 3.28 24.18
N SER A 2 2.09 2.21 23.45
CA SER A 2 1.27 0.99 23.45
C SER A 2 1.44 0.29 24.81
N ARG A 3 0.38 0.17 25.61
CA ARG A 3 0.39 -0.76 26.74
C ARG A 3 0.47 -2.16 26.14
N ALA A 4 1.67 -2.74 26.16
CA ALA A 4 1.90 -4.12 25.80
C ALA A 4 0.83 -4.99 26.50
N TRP A 5 0.09 -5.76 25.73
CA TRP A 5 -0.82 -6.75 26.30
C TRP A 5 0.06 -7.79 27.02
N PRO A 6 -0.11 -7.97 28.35
CA PRO A 6 0.68 -8.96 29.06
C PRO A 6 0.39 -10.36 28.48
N THR A 7 1.41 -11.21 28.34
CA THR A 7 1.30 -12.57 27.79
C THR A 7 0.20 -13.38 28.49
N LYS A 8 0.09 -13.26 29.81
CA LYS A 8 -0.94 -13.89 30.63
C LYS A 8 -2.37 -13.51 30.20
N VAL A 9 -2.57 -12.30 29.69
CA VAL A 9 -3.86 -11.88 29.16
C VAL A 9 -4.14 -12.58 27.83
N ASP A 10 -3.16 -12.65 26.93
CA ASP A 10 -3.32 -13.34 25.65
C ASP A 10 -3.55 -14.85 25.84
N GLU A 11 -2.90 -15.49 26.82
CA GLU A 11 -3.19 -16.88 27.21
C GLU A 11 -4.64 -17.09 27.63
N ILE A 12 -5.19 -16.18 28.46
CA ILE A 12 -6.60 -16.22 28.86
C ILE A 12 -7.52 -16.01 27.64
N LEU A 13 -7.15 -15.13 26.71
CA LEU A 13 -7.90 -14.93 25.47
C LEU A 13 -7.91 -16.21 24.62
N VAL A 14 -6.76 -16.84 24.42
CA VAL A 14 -6.57 -18.11 23.68
C VAL A 14 -7.35 -19.24 24.32
N ARG A 15 -7.23 -19.41 25.64
CA ARG A 15 -7.88 -20.49 26.38
C ARG A 15 -9.41 -20.46 26.28
N PHE A 16 -10.00 -19.26 26.32
CA PHE A 16 -11.46 -19.13 26.39
C PHE A 16 -12.11 -18.84 25.03
N GLY A 17 -11.35 -18.38 24.03
CA GLY A 17 -11.82 -18.16 22.65
C GLY A 17 -12.96 -17.14 22.52
N ASN A 18 -13.37 -16.72 21.32
CA ASN A 18 -14.30 -15.58 21.18
C ASN A 18 -15.81 -15.89 21.33
N GLY A 19 -16.18 -17.09 21.80
CA GLY A 19 -17.56 -17.52 21.99
C GLY A 19 -18.33 -16.81 23.13
N ARG A 20 -19.63 -17.11 23.28
CA ARG A 20 -20.45 -16.57 24.41
C ARG A 20 -19.87 -16.95 25.77
N ASN A 21 -19.47 -18.22 25.94
CA ASN A 21 -18.84 -18.70 27.16
C ASN A 21 -17.47 -18.04 27.38
N GLY A 22 -16.70 -17.87 26.29
CA GLY A 22 -15.41 -17.20 26.35
C GLY A 22 -15.48 -15.72 26.76
N ARG A 23 -16.52 -15.00 26.31
CA ARG A 23 -16.77 -13.61 26.75
C ARG A 23 -16.97 -13.51 28.25
N ARG A 24 -17.79 -14.41 28.83
CA ARG A 24 -18.05 -14.46 30.27
C ARG A 24 -16.77 -14.78 31.05
N MET A 25 -16.02 -15.78 30.61
CA MET A 25 -14.76 -16.19 31.27
C MET A 25 -13.68 -15.11 31.20
N ARG A 26 -13.61 -14.34 30.10
CA ARG A 26 -12.70 -13.19 30.04
C ARG A 26 -13.08 -12.08 30.98
N ALA A 27 -14.37 -11.76 31.09
CA ALA A 27 -14.84 -10.69 31.96
C ALA A 27 -14.53 -10.98 33.44
N THR A 28 -14.50 -12.25 33.85
CA THR A 28 -14.15 -12.65 35.22
C THR A 28 -12.65 -12.67 35.50
N HIS A 29 -11.81 -12.93 34.49
CA HIS A 29 -10.36 -13.03 34.66
C HIS A 29 -9.60 -11.75 34.26
N LEU A 30 -10.21 -10.88 33.46
CA LEU A 30 -9.61 -9.66 32.91
C LEU A 30 -10.34 -8.40 33.42
N ASN A 31 -10.41 -8.23 34.74
CA ASN A 31 -11.16 -7.16 35.41
C ASN A 31 -10.78 -5.73 34.97
N HIS A 32 -9.60 -5.55 34.37
CA HIS A 32 -9.11 -4.26 33.86
C HIS A 32 -9.18 -4.11 32.33
N LYS A 33 -9.80 -5.07 31.61
CA LYS A 33 -9.99 -5.02 30.15
C LYS A 33 -11.48 -5.12 29.83
N THR A 34 -11.96 -4.24 28.96
CA THR A 34 -13.36 -4.31 28.51
C THR A 34 -13.56 -5.47 27.54
N ALA A 35 -14.80 -5.96 27.45
CA ALA A 35 -15.16 -7.00 26.49
C ALA A 35 -14.83 -6.60 25.04
N LYS A 36 -14.97 -5.31 24.70
CA LYS A 36 -14.59 -4.75 23.40
C LYS A 36 -13.09 -4.85 23.15
N GLN A 37 -12.26 -4.42 24.10
CA GLN A 37 -10.79 -4.53 24.00
C GLN A 37 -10.34 -5.98 23.77
N CYS A 38 -10.95 -6.93 24.47
CA CYS A 38 -10.64 -8.36 24.31
C CYS A 38 -11.06 -8.87 22.92
N ALA A 39 -12.24 -8.46 22.43
CA ALA A 39 -12.72 -8.85 21.11
C ALA A 39 -11.83 -8.28 20.00
N ASP A 40 -11.38 -7.03 20.14
CA ASP A 40 -10.50 -6.38 19.17
C ASP A 40 -9.11 -7.02 19.16
N ARG A 41 -8.53 -7.32 20.34
CA ARG A 41 -7.25 -8.06 20.46
C ARG A 41 -7.33 -9.44 19.80
N TRP A 42 -8.43 -10.16 20.01
CA TRP A 42 -8.66 -11.46 19.35
C TRP A 42 -8.71 -11.33 17.84
N LYS A 43 -9.57 -10.43 17.33
CA LYS A 43 -9.85 -10.29 15.91
C LYS A 43 -8.66 -9.79 15.10
N ASN A 44 -7.81 -8.96 15.71
CA ASN A 44 -6.72 -8.30 15.01
C ASN A 44 -5.38 -9.02 15.18
N ILE A 45 -5.20 -9.82 16.24
CA ILE A 45 -3.88 -10.34 16.60
C ILE A 45 -3.96 -11.85 16.85
N LEU A 46 -4.69 -12.30 17.87
CA LEU A 46 -4.65 -13.71 18.29
C LEU A 46 -5.28 -14.71 17.31
N ARG A 47 -6.15 -14.26 16.40
CA ARG A 47 -6.73 -15.12 15.38
C ARG A 47 -5.72 -15.54 14.31
N TYR A 48 -4.64 -14.79 14.12
CA TYR A 48 -3.67 -15.04 13.05
C TYR A 48 -2.39 -15.65 13.64
N ASN A 49 -1.64 -16.35 12.78
CA ASN A 49 -0.35 -16.91 13.18
C ASN A 49 0.63 -15.76 13.46
N PRO A 50 1.33 -15.73 14.61
CA PRO A 50 2.31 -14.69 14.91
C PRO A 50 3.38 -14.52 13.83
N THR A 51 3.80 -15.62 13.19
CA THR A 51 4.79 -15.56 12.09
C THR A 51 4.26 -14.82 10.86
N ASP A 52 2.96 -14.92 10.60
CA ASP A 52 2.28 -14.20 9.52
C ASP A 52 2.04 -12.73 9.86
N ILE A 53 2.11 -12.32 11.12
CA ILE A 53 1.99 -10.91 11.52
C ILE A 53 3.35 -10.23 11.43
N ASP A 54 4.40 -10.92 11.84
CA ASP A 54 5.76 -10.38 11.88
C ASP A 54 6.41 -10.32 10.50
N ARG A 55 6.07 -11.25 9.60
CA ARG A 55 6.64 -11.26 8.25
C ARG A 55 6.03 -10.19 7.34
N PRO A 56 6.83 -9.55 6.47
CA PRO A 56 6.31 -8.62 5.48
C PRO A 56 5.36 -9.29 4.49
N PHE A 57 4.59 -8.48 3.75
CA PHE A 57 3.78 -8.98 2.65
C PHE A 57 4.70 -9.41 1.50
N THR A 58 4.49 -10.64 1.02
CA THR A 58 5.18 -11.17 -0.15
C THR A 58 4.66 -10.51 -1.43
N PRO A 59 5.44 -10.49 -2.53
CA PRO A 59 4.96 -9.99 -3.82
C PRO A 59 3.69 -10.70 -4.31
N PHE A 60 3.55 -11.99 -4.00
CA PHE A 60 2.36 -12.77 -4.29
C PHE A 60 1.13 -12.24 -3.52
N GLU A 61 1.26 -12.04 -2.21
CA GLU A 61 0.18 -11.46 -1.38
C GLU A 61 -0.16 -10.04 -1.83
N CYS A 62 0.84 -9.21 -2.17
CA CYS A 62 0.63 -7.88 -2.71
C CYS A 62 -0.17 -7.91 -4.03
N ASN A 63 0.16 -8.83 -4.95
CA ASN A 63 -0.60 -9.00 -6.19
C ASN A 63 -2.03 -9.47 -5.92
N MET A 64 -2.21 -10.39 -4.97
CA MET A 64 -3.52 -10.85 -4.54
C MET A 64 -4.36 -9.71 -3.96
N ILE A 65 -3.77 -8.82 -3.15
CA ILE A 65 -4.44 -7.63 -2.62
C ILE A 65 -4.97 -6.76 -3.76
N ARG A 66 -4.18 -6.51 -4.81
CA ARG A 66 -4.64 -5.74 -5.98
C ARG A 66 -5.85 -6.38 -6.66
N GLN A 67 -5.79 -7.68 -6.94
CA GLN A 67 -6.90 -8.41 -7.57
C GLN A 67 -8.17 -8.41 -6.70
N LEU A 68 -8.00 -8.65 -5.40
CA LEU A 68 -9.11 -8.65 -4.46
C LEU A 68 -9.72 -7.26 -4.28
N TYR A 69 -8.91 -6.19 -4.31
CA TYR A 69 -9.40 -4.82 -4.23
C TYR A 69 -10.19 -4.44 -5.49
N GLN A 70 -9.75 -4.87 -6.68
CA GLN A 70 -10.53 -4.71 -7.90
C GLN A 70 -11.89 -5.42 -7.81
N LYS A 71 -11.95 -6.60 -7.18
CA LYS A 71 -13.17 -7.39 -7.03
C LYS A 71 -14.12 -6.89 -5.93
N TYR A 72 -13.59 -6.42 -4.80
CA TYR A 72 -14.38 -6.16 -3.59
C TYR A 72 -14.25 -4.73 -3.04
N GLY A 73 -13.35 -3.90 -3.58
CA GLY A 73 -13.01 -2.59 -3.04
C GLY A 73 -12.36 -2.65 -1.66
N SER A 74 -12.57 -1.62 -0.83
CA SER A 74 -12.04 -1.47 0.53
C SER A 74 -12.65 -2.41 1.58
N ARG A 75 -13.15 -3.57 1.17
CA ARG A 75 -13.72 -4.60 2.06
C ARG A 75 -12.63 -5.47 2.68
N TRP A 76 -11.75 -4.85 3.48
CA TRP A 76 -10.57 -5.47 4.10
C TRP A 76 -10.89 -6.74 4.91
N GLY A 77 -12.03 -6.77 5.58
CA GLY A 77 -12.48 -7.96 6.32
C GLY A 77 -12.67 -9.19 5.43
N ARG A 78 -13.13 -9.00 4.19
CA ARG A 78 -13.29 -10.10 3.21
C ARG A 78 -11.96 -10.52 2.60
N MET A 79 -11.02 -9.60 2.47
CA MET A 79 -9.67 -9.91 2.02
C MET A 79 -8.89 -10.66 3.11
N SER A 80 -9.11 -10.29 4.38
CA SER A 80 -8.54 -10.93 5.55
C SER A 80 -8.88 -12.41 5.68
N THR A 81 -10.08 -12.83 5.24
CA THR A 81 -10.43 -14.25 5.23
C THR A 81 -9.67 -15.05 4.18
N VAL A 82 -9.22 -14.42 3.09
CA VAL A 82 -8.47 -15.07 2.00
C VAL A 82 -6.97 -15.04 2.26
N LEU A 83 -6.45 -13.89 2.71
CA LEU A 83 -5.03 -13.67 2.96
C LEU A 83 -4.56 -14.16 4.33
N HIS A 84 -5.48 -14.57 5.20
CA HIS A 84 -5.20 -14.96 6.58
C HIS A 84 -4.37 -13.93 7.35
N ARG A 85 -4.60 -12.63 7.08
CA ARG A 85 -3.93 -11.50 7.75
C ARG A 85 -4.93 -10.50 8.33
N PRO A 86 -4.54 -9.71 9.35
CA PRO A 86 -5.40 -8.68 9.92
C PRO A 86 -5.85 -7.66 8.87
N PRO A 87 -7.14 -7.23 8.86
CA PRO A 87 -7.64 -6.25 7.91
C PRO A 87 -6.84 -4.93 7.91
N GLN A 88 -6.37 -4.51 9.09
CA GLN A 88 -5.55 -3.31 9.27
C GLN A 88 -4.24 -3.41 8.47
N MET A 89 -3.53 -4.53 8.57
CA MET A 89 -2.28 -4.75 7.84
C MET A 89 -2.50 -4.77 6.33
N ILE A 90 -3.61 -5.33 5.86
CA ILE A 90 -3.96 -5.36 4.43
C ILE A 90 -4.19 -3.95 3.91
N MET A 91 -4.91 -3.12 4.68
CA MET A 91 -5.14 -1.71 4.34
C MET A 91 -3.84 -0.92 4.28
N GLU A 92 -2.96 -1.08 5.28
CA GLU A 92 -1.63 -0.43 5.31
C GLU A 92 -0.79 -0.87 4.10
N CYS A 93 -0.76 -2.17 3.79
CA CYS A 93 -0.09 -2.69 2.61
C CYS A 93 -0.64 -2.07 1.31
N TRP A 94 -1.96 -1.96 1.17
CA TRP A 94 -2.59 -1.31 0.02
C TRP A 94 -2.17 0.15 -0.15
N ILE A 95 -2.14 0.93 0.95
CA ILE A 95 -1.67 2.32 0.92
C ILE A 95 -0.23 2.40 0.43
N SER A 96 0.64 1.55 0.94
CA SER A 96 2.04 1.48 0.50
C SER A 96 2.18 1.07 -0.95
N LEU A 97 1.41 0.08 -1.42
CA LEU A 97 1.43 -0.36 -2.82
C LEU A 97 1.02 0.78 -3.77
N ASN A 98 -0.05 1.49 -3.44
CA ASN A 98 -0.49 2.63 -4.25
C ASN A 98 0.55 3.74 -4.25
N ALA A 99 1.17 4.05 -3.11
CA ALA A 99 2.22 5.06 -3.07
C ALA A 99 3.41 4.73 -3.98
N ILE A 100 3.80 3.46 -4.05
CA ILE A 100 4.85 2.97 -4.95
C ILE A 100 4.41 3.09 -6.41
N ASP A 101 3.20 2.63 -6.72
CA ASP A 101 2.66 2.68 -8.09
C ASP A 101 2.55 4.14 -8.59
N GLU A 102 2.09 5.06 -7.73
CA GLU A 102 2.03 6.51 -8.00
C GLU A 102 3.42 7.14 -8.18
N ALA A 103 4.42 6.72 -7.40
CA ALA A 103 5.79 7.20 -7.57
C ALA A 103 6.39 6.74 -8.91
N ARG A 104 6.11 5.49 -9.29
CA ARG A 104 6.54 4.93 -10.58
C ARG A 104 5.90 5.68 -11.76
N ILE A 105 4.59 5.93 -11.70
CA ILE A 105 3.88 6.69 -12.74
C ILE A 105 4.49 8.09 -12.87
N ARG A 106 4.72 8.78 -11.75
CA ARG A 106 5.33 10.12 -11.74
C ARG A 106 6.71 10.15 -12.39
N GLU A 107 7.56 9.18 -12.08
CA GLU A 107 8.90 9.11 -12.69
C GLU A 107 8.83 8.81 -14.19
N GLN A 108 7.95 7.90 -14.61
CA GLN A 108 7.71 7.62 -16.03
C GLN A 108 7.24 8.87 -16.78
N THR A 109 6.28 9.60 -16.22
CA THR A 109 5.80 10.88 -16.79
C THR A 109 6.93 11.89 -16.88
N ARG A 110 7.77 12.01 -15.84
CA ARG A 110 8.91 12.94 -15.83
C ARG A 110 9.90 12.62 -16.95
N GLU A 111 10.24 11.35 -17.13
CA GLU A 111 11.20 10.94 -18.15
C GLU A 111 10.63 11.11 -19.56
N GLN A 112 9.35 10.79 -19.76
CA GLN A 112 8.66 11.08 -21.01
C GLN A 112 8.67 12.57 -21.34
N THR A 113 8.36 13.44 -20.37
CA THR A 113 8.42 14.90 -20.57
C THR A 113 9.82 15.36 -20.93
N ARG A 114 10.86 14.85 -20.25
CA ARG A 114 12.26 15.21 -20.54
C ARG A 114 12.66 14.84 -21.97
N GLU A 115 12.32 13.63 -22.40
CA GLU A 115 12.65 13.17 -23.74
C GLU A 115 11.89 13.96 -24.81
N GLN A 116 10.60 14.24 -24.57
CA GLN A 116 9.80 15.10 -25.45
C GLN A 116 10.40 16.50 -25.56
N THR A 117 10.81 17.13 -24.45
CA THR A 117 11.46 18.45 -24.48
C THR A 117 12.78 18.40 -25.25
N ARG A 118 13.61 17.36 -25.07
CA ARG A 118 14.87 17.20 -25.81
C ARG A 118 14.65 17.09 -27.32
N GLU A 119 13.69 16.27 -27.72
CA GLU A 119 13.39 16.07 -29.14
C GLU A 119 12.78 17.33 -29.77
N GLN A 120 11.86 18.00 -29.07
CA GLN A 120 11.33 19.30 -29.49
C GLN A 120 12.45 20.34 -29.66
N THR A 121 13.40 20.40 -28.73
CA THR A 121 14.54 21.34 -28.81
C THR A 121 15.45 21.04 -30.01
N ARG A 122 15.72 19.76 -30.29
CA ARG A 122 16.52 19.34 -31.46
C ARG A 122 15.85 19.70 -32.77
N GLU A 123 14.57 19.37 -32.90
CA GLU A 123 13.79 19.68 -34.10
C GLU A 123 13.66 21.19 -34.31
N GLN A 124 13.43 21.95 -33.24
CA GLN A 124 13.37 23.41 -33.33
C GLN A 124 14.72 24.00 -33.74
N THR A 125 15.83 23.51 -33.20
CA THR A 125 17.19 23.92 -33.59
C THR A 125 17.46 23.57 -35.06
N ARG A 126 17.02 22.40 -35.53
CA ARG A 126 17.15 21.98 -36.94
C ARG A 126 16.38 22.89 -37.90
N LYS A 127 15.14 23.25 -37.54
CA LYS A 127 14.32 24.19 -38.32
C LYS A 127 14.97 25.58 -38.34
N GLN A 128 15.42 26.05 -37.18
CA GLN A 128 16.01 27.37 -37.05
C GLN A 128 17.36 27.49 -37.77
N THR A 129 18.18 26.43 -37.77
CA THR A 129 19.43 26.38 -38.56
C THR A 129 19.16 26.39 -40.06
N HIS A 130 18.12 25.69 -40.53
CA HIS A 130 17.71 25.73 -41.93
C HIS A 130 17.28 27.15 -42.34
N GLU A 131 16.39 27.79 -41.57
CA GLU A 131 15.94 29.16 -41.82
C GLU A 131 17.10 30.17 -41.83
N THR A 132 18.05 30.05 -40.91
CA THR A 132 19.23 30.94 -40.88
C THR A 132 20.16 30.71 -42.06
N CYS A 133 20.39 29.46 -42.49
CA CYS A 133 21.15 29.17 -43.71
C CYS A 133 20.50 29.78 -44.96
N GLU A 134 19.17 29.68 -45.10
CA GLU A 134 18.42 30.29 -46.20
C GLU A 134 18.56 31.82 -46.18
N GLN A 135 18.36 32.46 -45.03
CA GLN A 135 18.50 33.91 -44.89
C GLN A 135 19.91 34.39 -45.24
N MET A 136 20.95 33.68 -44.80
CA MET A 136 22.34 33.99 -45.14
C MET A 136 22.64 33.83 -46.64
N ALA A 137 22.06 32.83 -47.30
CA ALA A 137 22.21 32.63 -48.73
C ALA A 137 21.54 33.77 -49.53
N ILE A 138 20.34 34.20 -49.12
CA ILE A 138 19.63 35.32 -49.74
C ILE A 138 20.42 36.62 -49.57
N GLN A 139 20.94 36.91 -48.37
CA GLN A 139 21.74 38.12 -48.13
C GLN A 139 22.99 38.18 -49.02
N ARG A 140 23.69 37.06 -49.23
CA ARG A 140 24.87 36.99 -50.11
C ARG A 140 24.56 37.19 -51.59
N PHE A 141 23.35 36.88 -52.04
CA PHE A 141 22.93 37.05 -53.43
C PHE A 141 22.55 38.50 -53.76
N LEU A 142 22.10 39.26 -52.77
CA LEU A 142 21.67 40.66 -52.92
C LEU A 142 22.80 41.69 -52.72
N SER A 143 23.99 41.24 -52.32
CA SER A 143 25.21 42.04 -52.10
C SER A 143 26.20 41.87 -53.23
#